data_AF-A0A6L5Y7F8-F1
#
_entry.id   AF-A0A6L5Y7F8-F1
#
_cell.length_a   1.000
_cell.length_b   1.000
_cell.length_c   1.000
_cell.angle_alpha   90.00
_cell.angle_beta   90.00
_cell.angle_gamma   90.00
#
_symmetry.space_group_name_H-M   'P 1'
#
loop_
_entity.id
_entity.type
_entity.pdbx_description
1 polymer ?
#
loop_
_entity_poly.entity_id
_entity_poly.type
_entity_poly.pdbx_seq_one_letter_code
_entity_poly.pdbx_strand_id
1 'polypeptide(L)'
;MQYRIEGTPLPVVICNVEPGETLITEKGAMSWMSPNMKMETNAGGFGKALGRMFSGESIFLNRYSAQGGPGEIAFATSFPGSIKAYDIAPGREIVAQKSSFLASEAGVELSVFFQKKIGSGLFGGEGFIMQKLSGHGTAFLEIDGSVVEYELGSGQSIIVDTGYLAAMDATCSIEIVTVPGLKNMVFGGEGVFNTVIHGPGKVLLQTMPINSVAGALIPYLPTGN
;
A
#
# COMPACT_ATOMS: atom_id res chain seq x y z
N MET A 1 5.82 4.08 19.72
CA MET A 1 5.10 2.79 19.81
C MET A 1 6.04 1.58 19.74
N GLN A 2 5.72 0.51 20.49
CA GLN A 2 6.41 -0.79 20.41
C GLN A 2 5.63 -1.76 19.51
N TYR A 3 6.33 -2.57 18.70
CA TYR A 3 5.68 -3.55 17.82
C TYR A 3 6.52 -4.82 17.66
N ARG A 4 5.87 -5.90 17.21
CA ARG A 4 6.50 -7.13 16.74
C ARG A 4 5.84 -7.59 15.44
N ILE A 5 6.63 -8.18 14.54
CA ILE A 5 6.13 -8.81 13.31
C ILE A 5 6.40 -10.30 13.43
N GLU A 6 5.37 -11.13 13.27
CA GLU A 6 5.45 -12.58 13.41
C GLU A 6 4.58 -13.30 12.38
N GLY A 7 4.74 -14.62 12.23
CA GLY A 7 3.87 -15.44 11.37
C GLY A 7 4.27 -15.54 9.89
N THR A 8 5.51 -15.20 9.51
CA THR A 8 6.01 -15.39 8.13
C THR A 8 5.75 -16.83 7.62
N PRO A 9 5.24 -17.03 6.39
CA PRO A 9 5.03 -16.06 5.30
C PRO A 9 3.64 -15.42 5.22
N LEU A 10 2.82 -15.53 6.28
CA LEU A 10 1.50 -14.89 6.39
C LEU A 10 1.49 -13.96 7.60
N PRO A 11 2.29 -12.89 7.58
CA PRO A 11 2.65 -12.20 8.79
C PRO A 11 1.54 -11.28 9.32
N VAL A 12 1.68 -10.98 10.60
CA VAL A 12 0.92 -9.97 11.33
C VAL A 12 1.89 -9.01 12.01
N VAL A 13 1.56 -7.72 12.02
CA VAL A 13 2.20 -6.77 12.92
C VAL A 13 1.31 -6.56 14.14
N ILE A 14 1.88 -6.73 15.33
CA ILE A 14 1.19 -6.55 16.61
C ILE A 14 1.84 -5.37 17.32
N CYS A 15 1.04 -4.36 17.60
CA CYS A 15 1.46 -3.10 18.20
C CYS A 15 0.93 -2.98 19.63
N ASN A 16 1.82 -2.63 20.56
CA ASN A 16 1.45 -2.18 21.90
C ASN A 16 1.25 -0.67 21.85
N VAL A 17 0.05 -0.22 22.19
CA VAL A 17 -0.40 1.17 22.11
C VAL A 17 -0.51 1.73 23.52
N GLU A 18 0.38 2.66 23.85
CA GLU A 18 0.33 3.37 25.12
C GLU A 18 -0.79 4.44 25.13
N PRO A 19 -1.29 4.86 26.31
CA PRO A 19 -2.21 5.99 26.39
C PRO A 19 -1.64 7.25 25.71
N GLY A 20 -2.41 7.81 24.77
CA GLY A 20 -2.00 8.98 23.97
C GLY A 20 -1.37 8.63 22.62
N GLU A 21 -0.96 7.38 22.39
CA GLU A 21 -0.57 6.92 21.05
C GLU A 21 -1.82 6.67 20.19
N THR A 22 -1.67 6.85 18.87
CA THR A 22 -2.75 6.59 17.91
C THR A 22 -2.17 5.95 16.66
N LEU A 23 -2.79 4.87 16.25
CA LEU A 23 -2.54 4.21 14.98
C LEU A 23 -3.61 4.58 13.97
N ILE A 24 -3.22 4.65 12.70
CA ILE A 24 -4.12 4.86 11.57
C ILE A 24 -3.99 3.71 10.57
N THR A 25 -5.10 3.39 9.91
CA THR A 25 -5.13 2.44 8.80
C THR A 25 -6.23 2.83 7.83
N GLU A 26 -6.10 2.41 6.57
CA GLU A 26 -7.23 2.38 5.64
C GLU A 26 -8.22 1.26 6.03
N LYS A 27 -9.40 1.25 5.41
CA LYS A 27 -10.51 0.37 5.79
C LYS A 27 -10.15 -1.11 5.69
N GLY A 28 -10.32 -1.87 6.77
CA GLY A 28 -10.36 -3.33 6.77
C GLY A 28 -9.08 -4.06 7.18
N ALA A 29 -7.99 -3.35 7.52
CA ALA A 29 -6.73 -4.01 7.89
C ALA A 29 -6.65 -4.53 9.34
N MET A 30 -7.51 -4.03 10.25
CA MET A 30 -7.51 -4.49 11.64
C MET A 30 -7.97 -5.95 11.73
N SER A 31 -7.18 -6.80 12.38
CA SER A 31 -7.46 -8.23 12.55
C SER A 31 -8.01 -8.55 13.95
N TRP A 32 -7.31 -8.14 15.01
CA TRP A 32 -7.79 -8.23 16.39
C TRP A 32 -7.21 -7.09 17.25
N MET A 33 -7.83 -6.82 18.39
CA MET A 33 -7.39 -5.82 19.35
C MET A 33 -7.88 -6.14 20.76
N SER A 34 -7.23 -5.58 21.77
CA SER A 34 -7.69 -5.68 23.16
C SER A 34 -9.02 -4.92 23.36
N PRO A 35 -9.88 -5.32 24.33
CA PRO A 35 -11.21 -4.73 24.50
C PRO A 35 -11.23 -3.23 24.80
N ASN A 36 -10.11 -2.68 25.26
CA ASN A 36 -9.95 -1.27 25.58
C ASN A 36 -9.47 -0.41 24.39
N MET A 37 -9.25 -1.01 23.21
CA MET A 37 -8.96 -0.27 21.99
C MET A 37 -10.23 0.34 21.41
N LYS A 38 -10.18 1.64 21.11
CA LYS A 38 -11.29 2.40 20.53
C LYS A 38 -10.97 2.77 19.09
N MET A 39 -11.90 2.46 18.19
CA MET A 39 -11.86 2.90 16.80
C MET A 39 -12.67 4.20 16.62
N GLU A 40 -12.08 5.17 15.94
CA GLU A 40 -12.77 6.38 15.47
C GLU A 40 -12.57 6.49 13.95
N THR A 41 -13.67 6.42 13.20
CA THR A 41 -13.64 6.62 11.75
C THR A 41 -13.76 8.10 11.44
N ASN A 42 -12.67 8.72 10.97
CA ASN A 42 -12.70 10.10 10.51
C ASN A 42 -13.23 10.18 9.07
N ALA A 43 -14.53 9.95 8.89
CA ALA A 43 -15.21 10.26 7.63
C ALA A 43 -15.40 11.77 7.42
N GLY A 44 -15.13 12.59 8.45
CA GLY A 44 -15.11 14.04 8.33
C GLY A 44 -16.41 14.68 7.82
N GLY A 45 -17.59 14.08 7.96
CA GLY A 45 -18.82 14.65 7.40
C GLY A 45 -18.88 14.63 5.87
N PHE A 46 -20.08 14.51 5.31
CA PHE A 46 -20.31 14.24 3.88
C PHE A 46 -19.57 15.19 2.92
N GLY A 47 -19.52 16.49 3.21
CA GLY A 47 -18.86 17.49 2.34
C GLY A 47 -17.33 17.43 2.33
N LYS A 48 -16.70 17.09 3.47
CA LYS A 48 -15.23 16.95 3.58
C LYS A 48 -14.77 15.59 3.06
N ALA A 49 -15.58 14.54 3.22
CA ALA A 49 -15.37 13.26 2.54
C ALA A 49 -15.38 13.43 1.01
N LEU A 50 -16.34 14.20 0.49
CA LEU A 50 -16.42 14.53 -0.94
C LEU A 50 -15.21 15.35 -1.40
N GLY A 51 -14.81 16.38 -0.65
CA GLY A 51 -13.60 17.16 -0.95
C GLY A 51 -12.34 16.29 -1.00
N ARG A 52 -12.19 15.37 -0.05
CA ARG A 52 -11.07 14.39 -0.05
C ARG A 52 -11.12 13.46 -1.26
N MET A 53 -12.30 12.96 -1.61
CA MET A 53 -12.51 12.14 -2.80
C MET A 53 -12.06 12.85 -4.08
N PHE A 54 -12.31 14.15 -4.21
CA PHE A 54 -11.85 14.94 -5.36
C PHE A 54 -10.36 15.31 -5.29
N SER A 55 -9.78 15.42 -4.10
CA SER A 55 -8.35 15.70 -3.90
C SER A 55 -7.44 14.46 -4.01
N GLY A 56 -8.02 13.26 -3.98
CA GLY A 56 -7.29 12.00 -3.92
C GLY A 56 -6.83 11.59 -2.52
N GLU A 57 -6.95 12.43 -1.49
CA GLU A 57 -6.66 12.07 -0.10
C GLU A 57 -7.47 10.84 0.36
N SER A 58 -6.86 10.00 1.21
CA SER A 58 -7.51 8.81 1.75
C SER A 58 -8.83 9.19 2.45
N ILE A 59 -9.94 8.75 1.87
CA ILE A 59 -11.29 9.18 2.24
C ILE A 59 -11.71 8.58 3.60
N PHE A 60 -11.06 7.48 4.02
CA PHE A 60 -11.47 6.69 5.19
C PHE A 60 -10.26 6.16 5.98
N LEU A 61 -9.63 7.03 6.77
CA LEU A 61 -8.68 6.59 7.79
C LEU A 61 -9.42 6.27 9.08
N ASN A 62 -9.29 5.02 9.52
CA ASN A 62 -9.68 4.61 10.86
C ASN A 62 -8.54 4.93 11.83
N ARG A 63 -8.88 5.51 12.98
CA ARG A 63 -7.93 5.82 14.04
C ARG A 63 -8.18 4.88 15.21
N TYR A 64 -7.12 4.30 15.77
CA TYR A 64 -7.18 3.38 16.90
C TYR A 64 -6.35 3.93 18.05
N SER A 65 -6.94 3.98 19.25
CA SER A 65 -6.28 4.45 20.47
C SER A 65 -6.68 3.61 21.67
N ALA A 66 -5.77 3.44 22.63
CA ALA A 66 -6.02 2.70 23.85
C ALA A 66 -6.76 3.58 24.89
N GLN A 67 -7.75 3.01 25.58
CA GLN A 67 -8.52 3.69 26.62
C GLN A 67 -8.25 3.03 27.98
N GLY A 68 -8.12 3.84 29.04
CA GLY A 68 -8.00 3.32 30.41
C GLY A 68 -6.72 2.50 30.71
N GLY A 69 -5.69 2.60 29.86
CA GLY A 69 -4.41 1.90 30.01
C GLY A 69 -3.83 1.48 28.66
N PRO A 70 -2.66 0.83 28.63
CA PRO A 70 -2.08 0.27 27.41
C PRO A 70 -3.04 -0.73 26.73
N GLY A 71 -2.99 -0.82 25.41
CA GLY A 71 -3.76 -1.77 24.61
C GLY A 71 -2.90 -2.46 23.56
N GLU A 72 -3.42 -3.53 22.98
CA GLU A 72 -2.77 -4.25 21.88
C GLU A 72 -3.69 -4.21 20.66
N ILE A 73 -3.11 -4.02 19.47
CA ILE A 73 -3.82 -4.13 18.19
C ILE A 73 -2.94 -4.80 17.15
N ALA A 74 -3.57 -5.60 16.29
CA ALA A 74 -2.90 -6.38 15.26
C ALA A 74 -3.47 -6.12 13.87
N PHE A 75 -2.57 -6.04 12.89
CA PHE A 75 -2.87 -5.89 11.46
C PHE A 75 -2.17 -7.01 10.69
N ALA A 76 -2.94 -7.95 10.17
CA ALA A 76 -2.45 -9.03 9.31
C ALA A 76 -2.45 -8.59 7.84
N THR A 77 -1.57 -9.17 7.04
CA THR A 77 -1.58 -8.91 5.60
C THR A 77 -2.87 -9.39 4.96
N SER A 78 -3.35 -8.64 3.97
CA SER A 78 -4.52 -8.99 3.15
C SER A 78 -4.22 -10.12 2.16
N PHE A 79 -2.93 -10.34 1.87
CA PHE A 79 -2.45 -11.38 0.97
C PHE A 79 -1.15 -12.04 1.50
N PRO A 80 -0.81 -13.29 1.10
CA PRO A 80 0.44 -13.92 1.51
C PRO A 80 1.66 -13.09 1.14
N GLY A 81 2.57 -12.86 2.10
CA GLY A 81 3.80 -12.14 1.81
C GLY A 81 4.61 -11.69 3.03
N SER A 82 4.98 -10.41 3.05
CA SER A 82 5.82 -9.84 4.11
C SER A 82 5.31 -8.48 4.61
N ILE A 83 5.60 -8.14 5.87
CA ILE A 83 5.41 -6.79 6.41
C ILE A 83 6.79 -6.14 6.59
N LYS A 84 6.92 -4.90 6.14
CA LYS A 84 8.10 -4.07 6.32
C LYS A 84 7.74 -2.83 7.13
N ALA A 85 8.49 -2.56 8.19
CA ALA A 85 8.37 -1.35 8.99
C ALA A 85 9.32 -0.27 8.45
N TYR A 86 8.80 0.93 8.26
CA TYR A 86 9.52 2.11 7.79
C TYR A 86 9.41 3.22 8.82
N ASP A 87 10.56 3.75 9.21
CA ASP A 87 10.62 5.00 9.97
C ASP A 87 10.53 6.17 9.00
N ILE A 88 9.39 6.87 9.06
CA ILE A 88 9.08 8.04 8.24
C ILE A 88 9.55 9.27 8.98
N ALA A 89 10.32 10.10 8.29
CA ALA A 89 10.85 11.37 8.78
C ALA A 89 11.10 12.31 7.59
N PRO A 90 11.33 13.62 7.81
CA PRO A 90 11.74 14.54 6.75
C PRO A 90 12.98 14.01 6.00
N GLY A 91 12.88 13.90 4.67
CA GLY A 91 13.93 13.34 3.81
C GLY A 91 14.00 11.81 3.78
N ARG A 92 13.08 11.12 4.45
CA ARG A 92 12.92 9.66 4.46
C ARG A 92 11.49 9.27 4.08
N GLU A 93 10.87 10.08 3.22
CA GLU A 93 9.56 9.80 2.67
C GLU A 93 9.62 8.60 1.71
N ILE A 94 8.60 7.75 1.78
CA ILE A 94 8.46 6.60 0.89
C ILE A 94 7.20 6.77 0.05
N VAL A 95 7.26 6.32 -1.19
CA VAL A 95 6.10 6.23 -2.08
C VAL A 95 5.72 4.76 -2.20
N ALA A 96 4.54 4.38 -1.73
CA ALA A 96 4.07 3.01 -1.72
C ALA A 96 2.78 2.86 -2.54
N GLN A 97 2.56 1.70 -3.14
CA GLN A 97 1.27 1.37 -3.74
C GLN A 97 0.19 1.47 -2.66
N LYS A 98 -0.98 2.01 -3.00
CA LYS A 98 -2.08 2.17 -2.03
C LYS A 98 -2.42 0.87 -1.30
N SER A 99 -2.45 -0.25 -2.03
CA SER A 99 -2.71 -1.57 -1.47
C SER A 99 -1.59 -2.09 -0.57
N SER A 100 -0.38 -1.54 -0.64
CA SER A 100 0.72 -1.90 0.25
C SER A 100 0.64 -1.19 1.61
N PHE A 101 -0.16 -0.13 1.77
CA PHE A 101 -0.28 0.54 3.06
C PHE A 101 -1.11 -0.28 4.05
N LEU A 102 -0.48 -0.76 5.13
CA LEU A 102 -1.16 -1.57 6.14
C LEU A 102 -1.62 -0.73 7.34
N ALA A 103 -0.71 -0.02 8.00
CA ALA A 103 -1.00 0.85 9.14
C ALA A 103 0.16 1.81 9.41
N SER A 104 -0.05 2.87 10.19
CA SER A 104 1.03 3.73 10.67
C SER A 104 0.69 4.45 11.96
N GLU A 105 1.70 5.02 12.63
CA GLU A 105 1.47 6.03 13.66
C GLU A 105 0.77 7.25 13.05
N ALA A 106 -0.04 7.95 13.86
CA ALA A 106 -0.87 9.06 13.40
C ALA A 106 -0.12 10.32 12.93
N GLY A 107 1.21 10.39 13.16
CA GLY A 107 2.08 11.44 12.63
C GLY A 107 2.51 11.21 11.18
N VAL A 108 2.21 10.04 10.60
CA VAL A 108 2.43 9.75 9.18
C VAL A 108 1.27 10.27 8.36
N GLU A 109 1.59 11.08 7.35
CA GLU A 109 0.64 11.70 6.43
C GLU A 109 0.65 10.99 5.08
N LEU A 110 -0.54 10.62 4.60
CA LEU A 110 -0.76 9.99 3.30
C LEU A 110 -1.26 11.01 2.29
N SER A 111 -0.58 11.09 1.15
CA SER A 111 -1.01 11.92 0.00
C SER A 111 -0.87 11.14 -1.30
N VAL A 112 -1.66 11.46 -2.32
CA VAL A 112 -1.48 10.83 -3.64
C VAL A 112 -0.21 11.36 -4.28
N PHE A 113 0.72 10.46 -4.59
CA PHE A 113 1.93 10.77 -5.35
C PHE A 113 1.68 10.62 -6.84
N PHE A 114 1.03 9.53 -7.22
CA PHE A 114 0.76 9.19 -8.61
C PHE A 114 -0.57 8.46 -8.70
N GLN A 115 -1.37 8.79 -9.71
CA GLN A 115 -2.59 8.08 -10.02
C GLN A 115 -2.75 7.95 -11.54
N LYS A 116 -2.96 6.72 -11.99
CA LYS A 116 -3.37 6.43 -13.36
C LYS A 116 -4.61 5.56 -13.36
N LYS A 117 -5.66 6.05 -14.02
CA LYS A 117 -6.81 5.22 -14.38
C LYS A 117 -6.40 4.21 -15.46
N ILE A 118 -5.86 3.11 -15.00
CA ILE A 118 -5.76 1.86 -15.75
C ILE A 118 -7.17 1.28 -15.71
N GLY A 119 -7.73 0.84 -16.85
CA GLY A 119 -9.15 0.46 -16.96
C GLY A 119 -9.66 -0.43 -15.81
N SER A 120 -10.98 -0.45 -15.59
CA SER A 120 -11.68 -0.97 -14.39
C SER A 120 -11.49 -2.45 -14.01
N GLY A 121 -10.46 -3.14 -14.52
CA GLY A 121 -10.12 -4.52 -14.23
C GLY A 121 -9.36 -4.70 -12.90
N LEU A 122 -8.25 -5.43 -12.95
CA LEU A 122 -7.53 -6.06 -11.81
C LEU A 122 -7.00 -5.12 -10.70
N PHE A 123 -7.21 -3.80 -10.80
CA PHE A 123 -6.81 -2.79 -9.80
C PHE A 123 -7.99 -2.25 -8.98
N GLY A 124 -9.02 -3.06 -8.75
CA GLY A 124 -10.13 -2.72 -7.85
C GLY A 124 -10.98 -1.52 -8.28
N GLY A 125 -10.94 -1.15 -9.56
CA GLY A 125 -11.74 -0.05 -10.15
C GLY A 125 -11.19 1.37 -9.96
N GLU A 126 -10.29 1.61 -9.00
CA GLU A 126 -9.68 2.93 -8.76
C GLU A 126 -8.46 3.19 -9.67
N GLY A 127 -7.88 2.13 -10.25
CA GLY A 127 -6.67 2.17 -11.06
C GLY A 127 -5.41 2.01 -10.22
N PHE A 128 -4.26 2.33 -10.81
CA PHE A 128 -2.97 2.25 -10.12
C PHE A 128 -2.72 3.56 -9.37
N ILE A 129 -2.58 3.46 -8.04
CA ILE A 129 -2.39 4.58 -7.13
C ILE A 129 -1.14 4.33 -6.30
N MET A 130 -0.22 5.28 -6.33
CA MET A 130 0.91 5.36 -5.42
C MET A 130 0.67 6.51 -4.44
N GLN A 131 0.83 6.25 -3.15
CA GLN A 131 0.72 7.21 -2.08
C GLN A 131 2.10 7.56 -1.53
N LYS A 132 2.35 8.85 -1.31
CA LYS A 132 3.52 9.31 -0.56
C LYS A 132 3.18 9.31 0.93
N LEU A 133 4.03 8.64 1.71
CA LEU A 133 4.05 8.65 3.16
C LEU A 133 5.10 9.67 3.62
N SER A 134 4.68 10.66 4.38
CA SER A 134 5.52 11.74 4.90
C SER A 134 5.19 12.04 6.37
N GLY A 135 5.80 13.07 6.96
CA GLY A 135 5.60 13.40 8.36
C GLY A 135 6.58 12.69 9.27
N HIS A 136 6.10 12.11 10.37
CA HIS A 136 6.94 11.46 11.37
C HIS A 136 6.27 10.22 12.00
N GLY A 137 7.04 9.16 12.16
CA GLY A 137 6.61 7.94 12.86
C GLY A 137 6.78 6.68 12.02
N THR A 138 6.36 5.55 12.57
CA THR A 138 6.48 4.25 11.93
C THR A 138 5.29 3.97 11.02
N ALA A 139 5.56 3.56 9.79
CA ALA A 139 4.58 3.00 8.86
C ALA A 139 4.89 1.52 8.58
N PHE A 140 3.84 0.72 8.43
CA PHE A 140 3.91 -0.68 8.07
C PHE A 140 3.37 -0.85 6.66
N LEU A 141 4.19 -1.44 5.79
CA LEU A 141 3.79 -1.80 4.45
C LEU A 141 3.67 -3.31 4.32
N GLU A 142 2.57 -3.77 3.74
CA GLU A 142 2.43 -5.14 3.26
C GLU A 142 2.95 -5.26 1.83
N ILE A 143 3.64 -6.36 1.55
CA ILE A 143 4.24 -6.65 0.25
C ILE A 143 3.85 -8.07 -0.15
N ASP A 144 3.17 -8.19 -1.29
CA ASP A 144 2.59 -9.44 -1.76
C ASP A 144 3.66 -10.42 -2.28
N GLY A 145 3.72 -11.61 -1.69
CA GLY A 145 4.78 -12.58 -1.90
C GLY A 145 6.09 -12.15 -1.22
N SER A 146 7.18 -12.11 -1.97
CA SER A 146 8.50 -11.73 -1.45
C SER A 146 8.90 -10.34 -1.95
N VAL A 147 9.73 -9.67 -1.16
CA VAL A 147 10.32 -8.37 -1.51
C VAL A 147 11.59 -8.60 -2.31
N VAL A 148 11.72 -7.89 -3.43
CA VAL A 148 12.97 -7.76 -4.18
C VAL A 148 13.37 -6.29 -4.22
N GLU A 149 14.56 -5.96 -3.71
CA GLU A 149 15.05 -4.58 -3.61
C GLU A 149 16.07 -4.28 -4.70
N TYR A 150 15.93 -3.12 -5.35
CA TYR A 150 16.89 -2.57 -6.30
C TYR A 150 17.30 -1.17 -5.85
N GLU A 151 18.59 -0.88 -5.96
CA GLU A 151 19.12 0.48 -5.77
C GLU A 151 19.37 1.09 -7.14
N LEU A 152 18.69 2.19 -7.46
CA LEU A 152 18.91 2.94 -8.70
C LEU A 152 19.78 4.16 -8.42
N GLY A 153 20.90 4.28 -9.12
CA GLY A 153 21.67 5.50 -9.19
C GLY A 153 21.00 6.59 -10.03
N SER A 154 21.55 7.80 -10.00
CA SER A 154 21.09 8.91 -10.85
C SER A 154 21.20 8.52 -12.34
N GLY A 155 20.13 8.71 -13.09
CA GLY A 155 20.04 8.34 -14.51
C GLY A 155 19.87 6.85 -14.78
N GLN A 156 19.87 5.99 -13.75
CA GLN A 156 19.49 4.59 -13.90
C GLN A 156 17.98 4.42 -13.86
N SER A 157 17.48 3.35 -14.49
CA SER A 157 16.06 3.08 -14.57
C SER A 157 15.79 1.59 -14.60
N ILE A 158 14.61 1.20 -14.15
CA ILE A 158 14.11 -0.17 -14.25
C ILE A 158 12.70 -0.14 -14.84
N ILE A 159 12.41 -1.11 -15.70
CA ILE A 159 11.09 -1.31 -16.29
C ILE A 159 10.45 -2.50 -15.58
N VAL A 160 9.24 -2.32 -15.08
CA VAL A 160 8.49 -3.35 -14.34
C VAL A 160 7.05 -3.41 -14.83
N ASP A 161 6.42 -4.57 -14.72
CA ASP A 161 4.95 -4.63 -14.80
C ASP A 161 4.36 -3.75 -13.68
N THR A 162 3.35 -2.96 -14.01
CA THR A 162 2.80 -1.94 -13.10
C THR A 162 2.33 -2.52 -11.76
N GLY A 163 1.80 -3.75 -11.74
CA GLY A 163 1.36 -4.39 -10.50
C GLY A 163 2.50 -4.82 -9.57
N TYR A 164 3.72 -4.96 -10.09
CA TYR A 164 4.86 -5.48 -9.33
C TYR A 164 5.61 -4.39 -8.55
N LEU A 165 5.31 -3.11 -8.75
CA LEU A 165 5.87 -2.02 -7.97
C LEU A 165 5.11 -1.87 -6.65
N ALA A 166 5.75 -2.24 -5.53
CA ALA A 166 5.15 -2.13 -4.20
C ALA A 166 5.51 -0.81 -3.51
N ALA A 167 6.78 -0.40 -3.57
CA ALA A 167 7.23 0.88 -3.02
C ALA A 167 8.52 1.38 -3.68
N MET A 168 8.83 2.65 -3.47
CA MET A 168 10.09 3.28 -3.86
C MET A 168 10.39 4.48 -2.96
N ASP A 169 11.64 4.89 -2.88
CA ASP A 169 11.99 6.16 -2.24
C ASP A 169 11.33 7.34 -2.97
N ALA A 170 10.97 8.38 -2.22
CA ALA A 170 10.34 9.57 -2.80
C ALA A 170 11.25 10.38 -3.75
N THR A 171 12.54 10.04 -3.83
CA THR A 171 13.50 10.61 -4.79
C THR A 171 13.39 10.01 -6.19
N CYS A 172 12.77 8.83 -6.31
CA CYS A 172 12.49 8.20 -7.59
C CYS A 172 11.33 8.89 -8.33
N SER A 173 11.32 8.81 -9.66
CA SER A 173 10.19 9.23 -10.50
C SER A 173 9.57 8.05 -11.24
N ILE A 174 8.28 8.17 -11.56
CA ILE A 174 7.48 7.12 -12.22
C ILE A 174 6.96 7.63 -13.57
N GLU A 175 7.11 6.79 -14.59
CA GLU A 175 6.47 6.96 -15.90
C GLU A 175 5.72 5.68 -16.28
N ILE A 176 4.46 5.78 -16.69
CA ILE A 176 3.72 4.64 -17.27
C ILE A 176 3.85 4.67 -18.79
N VAL A 177 4.35 3.57 -19.33
CA VAL A 177 4.53 3.34 -20.76
C VAL A 177 3.58 2.25 -21.23
N THR A 178 2.76 2.57 -22.22
CA THR A 178 1.89 1.57 -22.87
C THR A 178 2.73 0.68 -23.77
N VAL A 179 2.61 -0.64 -23.61
CA VAL A 179 3.31 -1.59 -24.48
C VAL A 179 2.67 -1.55 -25.88
N PRO A 180 3.43 -1.28 -26.96
CA PRO A 180 2.86 -1.25 -28.31
C PRO A 180 2.40 -2.64 -28.76
N GLY A 181 1.13 -2.75 -29.16
CA GLY A 181 0.60 -3.90 -29.91
C GLY A 181 -0.41 -4.77 -29.15
N LEU A 182 -1.67 -4.74 -29.61
CA LEU A 182 -2.76 -5.59 -29.13
C LEU A 182 -2.47 -7.10 -29.18
N LYS A 183 -1.56 -7.53 -30.06
CA LYS A 183 -1.16 -8.94 -30.21
C LYS A 183 -0.33 -9.44 -29.02
N ASN A 184 0.59 -8.63 -28.48
CA ASN A 184 1.37 -9.03 -27.30
C ASN A 184 0.48 -9.06 -26.05
N MET A 185 -0.53 -8.20 -25.98
CA MET A 185 -1.51 -8.13 -24.89
C MET A 185 -2.41 -9.38 -24.79
N VAL A 186 -2.81 -9.98 -25.91
CA VAL A 186 -3.74 -11.13 -25.93
C VAL A 186 -3.00 -12.47 -25.88
N PHE A 187 -1.78 -12.54 -26.44
CA PHE A 187 -1.04 -13.81 -26.55
C PHE A 187 0.14 -13.94 -25.57
N GLY A 188 0.60 -12.85 -24.96
CA GLY A 188 1.80 -12.85 -24.11
C GLY A 188 1.53 -12.94 -22.61
N GLY A 189 0.31 -12.64 -22.14
CA GLY A 189 -0.01 -12.63 -20.71
C GLY A 189 0.67 -11.51 -19.89
N GLU A 190 1.53 -10.70 -20.51
CA GLU A 190 2.14 -9.50 -19.93
C GLU A 190 1.09 -8.36 -19.88
N GLY A 191 1.08 -7.60 -18.78
CA GLY A 191 0.12 -6.51 -18.58
C GLY A 191 0.17 -5.45 -19.68
N VAL A 192 -0.91 -4.68 -19.80
CA VAL A 192 -1.07 -3.64 -20.86
C VAL A 192 -0.14 -2.43 -20.64
N PHE A 193 0.41 -2.29 -19.42
CA PHE A 193 1.15 -1.12 -18.97
C PHE A 193 2.42 -1.54 -18.23
N ASN A 194 3.55 -1.07 -18.73
CA ASN A 194 4.80 -1.12 -18.00
C ASN A 194 4.98 0.21 -17.26
N THR A 195 5.61 0.12 -16.09
CA THR A 195 6.05 1.26 -15.32
C THR A 195 7.57 1.36 -15.39
N VAL A 196 8.07 2.52 -15.78
CA VAL A 196 9.48 2.85 -15.71
C VAL A 196 9.71 3.66 -14.44
N ILE A 197 10.61 3.17 -13.58
CA ILE A 197 11.06 3.91 -12.41
C ILE A 197 12.45 4.46 -12.72
N HIS A 198 12.64 5.76 -12.53
CA HIS A 198 13.94 6.43 -12.67
C HIS A 198 14.48 6.79 -11.29
N GLY A 199 15.76 6.49 -11.06
CA GLY A 199 16.47 6.85 -9.83
C GLY A 199 16.87 8.33 -9.76
N PRO A 200 17.52 8.75 -8.65
CA PRO A 200 18.14 7.87 -7.66
C PRO A 200 17.19 7.43 -6.54
N GLY A 201 17.42 6.24 -6.00
CA GLY A 201 16.75 5.73 -4.80
C GLY A 201 16.45 4.24 -4.86
N LYS A 202 15.93 3.71 -3.76
CA LYS A 202 15.52 2.32 -3.66
C LYS A 202 14.16 2.09 -4.33
N VAL A 203 14.03 0.93 -4.97
CA VAL A 203 12.79 0.40 -5.53
C VAL A 203 12.53 -0.98 -4.92
N LEU A 204 11.29 -1.20 -4.47
CA LEU A 204 10.83 -2.44 -3.87
C LEU A 204 9.76 -3.05 -4.76
N LEU A 205 10.07 -4.24 -5.25
CA LEU A 205 9.18 -5.05 -6.06
C LEU A 205 8.60 -6.18 -5.24
N GLN A 206 7.37 -6.57 -5.59
CA GLN A 206 6.65 -7.69 -5.00
C GLN A 206 6.56 -8.83 -6.01
N THR A 207 6.77 -10.07 -5.57
CA THR A 207 6.86 -11.20 -6.50
C THR A 207 5.51 -11.79 -6.89
N MET A 208 4.44 -11.50 -6.14
CA MET A 208 3.13 -12.14 -6.36
C MET A 208 1.98 -11.16 -6.07
N PRO A 209 1.90 -10.02 -6.77
CA PRO A 209 0.87 -9.03 -6.48
C PRO A 209 -0.53 -9.59 -6.69
N ILE A 210 -1.47 -9.23 -5.81
CA ILE A 210 -2.85 -9.73 -5.80
C ILE A 210 -3.56 -9.53 -7.15
N ASN A 211 -3.24 -8.47 -7.89
CA ASN A 211 -3.81 -8.21 -9.20
C ASN A 211 -3.40 -9.28 -10.23
N SER A 212 -2.13 -9.73 -10.23
CA SER A 212 -1.67 -10.83 -11.08
C SER A 212 -2.31 -12.15 -10.69
N VAL A 213 -2.47 -12.40 -9.39
CA VAL A 213 -3.15 -13.61 -8.90
C VAL A 213 -4.62 -13.61 -9.31
N ALA A 214 -5.32 -12.48 -9.14
CA ALA A 214 -6.69 -12.33 -9.62
C ALA A 214 -6.78 -12.58 -11.14
N GLY A 215 -5.84 -12.05 -11.93
CA GLY A 215 -5.73 -12.32 -13.36
C GLY A 215 -5.59 -13.80 -13.71
N ALA A 216 -4.76 -14.53 -12.95
CA ALA A 216 -4.56 -15.96 -13.12
C ALA A 216 -5.78 -16.80 -12.72
N LEU A 217 -6.59 -16.31 -11.78
CA LEU A 217 -7.80 -17.00 -11.32
C LEU A 217 -9.01 -16.78 -12.24
N ILE A 218 -9.12 -15.63 -12.91
CA ILE A 218 -10.28 -15.26 -13.77
C ILE A 218 -10.73 -16.39 -14.71
N PRO A 219 -9.85 -17.09 -15.46
CA PRO A 219 -10.26 -18.16 -16.37
C PRO A 219 -10.96 -19.35 -15.70
N TYR A 220 -10.77 -19.52 -14.39
CA TYR A 220 -11.35 -20.59 -13.58
C TYR A 220 -12.57 -20.13 -12.78
N LEU A 221 -12.84 -18.81 -12.73
CA LEU A 221 -14.02 -18.28 -12.06
C LEU A 221 -15.24 -18.54 -12.94
N PRO A 222 -16.31 -19.15 -12.40
CA PRO A 222 -17.55 -19.33 -13.15
C PRO A 222 -18.11 -17.95 -13.49
N THR A 223 -18.20 -17.64 -14.79
CA THR A 223 -19.08 -16.57 -15.27
C THR A 223 -20.50 -17.08 -15.07
N GLY A 224 -21.25 -16.51 -14.14
CA GLY A 224 -22.50 -17.08 -13.62
C GLY A 224 -23.45 -17.67 -14.67
N ASN A 225 -24.18 -18.73 -14.25
CA ASN A 225 -25.33 -19.29 -14.96
C ASN A 225 -26.44 -18.26 -15.18
#